data_AF-A0A7S8ER53-F1
#
_entry.id   AF-A0A7S8ER53-F1
#
_cell.length_a   1.000
_cell.length_b   1.000
_cell.length_c   1.000
_cell.angle_alpha   90.00
_cell.angle_beta   90.00
_cell.angle_gamma   90.00
#
_symmetry.space_group_name_H-M   'P 1'
#
loop_
_entity.id
_entity.type
_entity.pdbx_description
1 polymer ?
#
loop_
_entity_poly.entity_id
_entity_poly.type
_entity_poly.pdbx_seq_one_letter_code
_entity_poly.pdbx_strand_id
1 'polypeptide(L)'
;MRINLSSDARPKGVAKSLKKNAEAVGISLNLGTAQHITANIYGYRNWHDMRASMGMMPPSDWDDSVEPAEAKLRKQFQTDVVASALGIDATIAAALISKVLPTRGHSFPDGASLPIGASARSNAPAQTVSHRSEVVVVVNKTRNMRKDPMSNVRVFDLTVSPSKSSKPGSVKDD
;
A
#
# COMPACT_ATOMS: atom_id res chain seq x y z
N MET A 1 -7.49 11.90 7.99
CA MET A 1 -6.75 12.57 6.90
C MET A 1 -7.40 12.16 5.59
N ARG A 2 -7.61 13.07 4.63
CA ARG A 2 -8.22 12.77 3.32
C ARG A 2 -7.43 13.45 2.21
N ILE A 3 -7.15 12.73 1.13
CA ILE A 3 -6.39 13.22 -0.03
C ILE A 3 -7.31 13.24 -1.25
N ASN A 4 -7.49 14.42 -1.81
CA ASN A 4 -8.39 14.64 -2.94
C ASN A 4 -7.66 14.37 -4.25
N LEU A 5 -8.32 13.66 -5.17
CA LEU A 5 -7.75 13.22 -6.44
C LEU A 5 -8.66 13.64 -7.59
N SER A 6 -8.07 14.02 -8.72
CA SER A 6 -8.80 14.38 -9.94
C SER A 6 -9.28 13.16 -10.74
N SER A 7 -8.62 12.00 -10.61
CA SER A 7 -8.95 10.79 -11.37
C SER A 7 -8.63 9.50 -10.61
N ASP A 8 -9.18 8.38 -11.08
CA ASP A 8 -8.96 7.05 -10.50
C ASP A 8 -7.74 6.30 -11.06
N ALA A 9 -7.05 6.87 -12.04
CA ALA A 9 -5.93 6.24 -12.72
C ALA A 9 -4.79 5.91 -11.74
N ARG A 10 -4.43 6.88 -10.88
CA ARG A 10 -3.36 6.72 -9.90
C ARG A 10 -3.72 5.73 -8.79
N PRO A 11 -4.87 5.83 -8.11
CA PRO A 11 -5.31 4.81 -7.16
C PRO A 11 -5.32 3.39 -7.74
N LYS A 12 -5.74 3.21 -9.00
CA LYS A 12 -5.68 1.90 -9.66
C LYS A 12 -4.24 1.40 -9.84
N GLY A 13 -3.32 2.27 -10.25
CA GLY A 13 -1.89 1.95 -10.36
C GLY A 13 -1.29 1.56 -9.01
N VAL A 14 -1.60 2.34 -7.96
CA VAL A 14 -1.19 2.09 -6.57
C VAL A 14 -1.73 0.76 -6.07
N ALA A 15 -3.01 0.44 -6.30
CA ALA A 15 -3.61 -0.85 -5.89
C ALA A 15 -2.92 -2.05 -6.57
N LYS A 16 -2.61 -1.95 -7.87
CA LYS A 16 -1.85 -2.99 -8.59
C LYS A 16 -0.44 -3.15 -8.04
N SER A 17 0.25 -2.04 -7.77
CA SER A 17 1.59 -2.05 -7.19
C SER A 17 1.59 -2.63 -5.78
N LEU A 18 0.61 -2.25 -4.94
CA LEU A 18 0.44 -2.77 -3.59
C LEU A 18 0.22 -4.28 -3.61
N LYS A 19 -0.68 -4.78 -4.47
CA LYS A 19 -0.91 -6.22 -4.67
C LYS A 19 0.40 -6.94 -5.02
N LYS A 20 1.12 -6.47 -6.04
CA LYS A 20 2.37 -7.08 -6.50
C LYS A 20 3.44 -7.11 -5.40
N ASN A 21 3.59 -6.01 -4.64
CA ASN A 21 4.58 -5.92 -3.57
C ASN A 21 4.19 -6.73 -2.33
N ALA A 22 2.90 -6.85 -2.03
CA ALA A 22 2.38 -7.71 -0.97
C ALA A 22 2.61 -9.19 -1.29
N GLU A 23 2.34 -9.60 -2.53
CA GLU A 23 2.59 -10.97 -3.00
C GLU A 23 4.08 -11.33 -2.92
N ALA A 24 4.98 -10.37 -3.20
CA ALA A 24 6.43 -10.55 -3.08
C ALA A 24 6.92 -10.76 -1.64
N VAL A 25 6.11 -10.41 -0.63
CA VAL A 25 6.40 -10.68 0.80
C VAL A 25 5.55 -11.81 1.37
N GLY A 26 4.89 -12.60 0.51
CA GLY A 26 4.11 -13.78 0.90
C GLY A 26 2.65 -13.49 1.28
N ILE A 27 2.14 -12.28 1.04
CA ILE A 27 0.76 -11.91 1.34
C ILE A 27 -0.07 -11.99 0.06
N SER A 28 -0.97 -12.98 -0.02
CA SER A 28 -1.90 -13.09 -1.14
C SER A 28 -3.02 -12.07 -0.99
N LEU A 29 -3.17 -11.20 -2.01
CA LEU A 29 -4.14 -10.11 -1.99
C LEU A 29 -4.91 -10.09 -3.31
N ASN A 30 -6.24 -10.17 -3.26
CA ASN A 30 -7.03 -9.96 -4.46
C ASN A 30 -7.04 -8.46 -4.86
N LEU A 31 -7.31 -8.16 -6.13
CA LEU A 31 -7.26 -6.77 -6.63
C LEU A 31 -8.34 -5.87 -6.00
N GLY A 32 -9.53 -6.42 -5.70
CA GLY A 32 -10.61 -5.66 -5.06
C GLY A 32 -10.23 -5.19 -3.65
N THR A 33 -9.69 -6.08 -2.83
CA THR A 33 -9.14 -5.78 -1.50
C THR A 33 -8.02 -4.76 -1.61
N ALA A 34 -7.11 -4.89 -2.59
CA ALA A 34 -6.07 -3.91 -2.83
C ALA A 34 -6.61 -2.51 -3.14
N GLN A 35 -7.70 -2.42 -3.91
CA GLN A 35 -8.41 -1.17 -4.18
C GLN A 35 -9.04 -0.59 -2.90
N HIS A 36 -9.70 -1.42 -2.09
CA HIS A 36 -10.26 -0.97 -0.80
C HIS A 36 -9.19 -0.44 0.15
N ILE A 37 -8.06 -1.15 0.30
CA ILE A 37 -6.94 -0.67 1.13
C ILE A 37 -6.40 0.63 0.57
N THR A 38 -6.25 0.74 -0.76
CA THR A 38 -5.80 1.98 -1.41
C THR A 38 -6.74 3.14 -1.14
N ALA A 39 -8.06 2.94 -1.14
CA ALA A 39 -9.01 3.99 -0.77
C ALA A 39 -8.82 4.44 0.69
N ASN A 40 -8.58 3.49 1.60
CA ASN A 40 -8.32 3.80 3.01
C ASN A 40 -7.00 4.57 3.20
N ILE A 41 -5.96 4.24 2.41
CA ILE A 41 -4.67 4.96 2.39
C ILE A 41 -4.89 6.46 2.05
N TYR A 42 -5.83 6.76 1.16
CA TYR A 42 -6.21 8.15 0.82
C TYR A 42 -7.27 8.76 1.75
N GLY A 43 -7.70 8.04 2.79
CA GLY A 43 -8.63 8.55 3.80
C GLY A 43 -10.11 8.35 3.51
N TYR A 44 -10.47 7.50 2.55
CA TYR A 44 -11.86 7.17 2.23
C TYR A 44 -12.29 5.89 2.93
N ARG A 45 -13.59 5.68 3.08
CA ARG A 45 -14.11 4.49 3.81
C ARG A 45 -14.00 3.22 2.97
N ASN A 46 -14.12 3.37 1.66
CA ASN A 46 -14.04 2.29 0.68
C ASN A 46 -13.81 2.86 -0.73
N TRP A 47 -13.63 1.96 -1.71
CA TRP A 47 -13.37 2.35 -3.09
C TRP A 47 -14.50 3.13 -3.77
N HIS A 48 -15.76 2.80 -3.45
CA HIS A 48 -16.94 3.46 -4.04
C HIS A 48 -17.05 4.91 -3.55
N ASP A 49 -16.85 5.14 -2.25
CA ASP A 49 -16.80 6.47 -1.62
C ASP A 49 -15.70 7.35 -2.24
N MET A 50 -14.51 6.77 -2.46
CA MET A 50 -13.43 7.48 -3.13
C MET A 50 -13.82 7.90 -4.55
N ARG A 51 -14.37 6.99 -5.36
CA ARG A 51 -14.80 7.31 -6.74
C ARG A 51 -15.92 8.33 -6.79
N ALA A 52 -16.90 8.24 -5.90
CA ALA A 52 -17.99 9.20 -5.80
C ALA A 52 -17.50 10.61 -5.45
N SER A 53 -16.32 10.72 -4.84
CA SER A 53 -15.74 11.99 -4.40
C SER A 53 -14.75 12.63 -5.37
N MET A 54 -14.38 11.95 -6.44
CA MET A 54 -13.44 12.48 -7.42
C MET A 54 -14.02 13.68 -8.16
N GLY A 55 -13.24 14.76 -8.27
CA GLY A 55 -13.67 16.00 -8.92
C GLY A 55 -14.62 16.87 -8.10
N MET A 56 -15.07 16.43 -6.91
CA MET A 56 -15.91 17.27 -6.03
C MET A 56 -15.11 18.36 -5.30
N MET A 57 -13.81 18.14 -5.11
CA MET A 57 -12.91 19.06 -4.41
C MET A 57 -11.63 19.25 -5.23
N PRO A 58 -10.92 20.38 -5.09
CA PRO A 58 -9.60 20.56 -5.67
C PRO A 58 -8.65 19.42 -5.25
N PRO A 59 -7.79 18.91 -6.16
CA PRO A 59 -6.78 17.91 -5.82
C PRO A 59 -5.87 18.40 -4.70
N SER A 60 -5.51 17.49 -3.79
CA SER A 60 -4.52 17.79 -2.76
C SER A 60 -3.11 17.83 -3.36
N ASP A 61 -2.24 18.65 -2.78
CA ASP A 61 -0.83 18.71 -3.15
C ASP A 61 -0.13 17.36 -2.92
N TRP A 62 0.85 17.06 -3.76
CA TRP A 62 1.69 15.86 -3.63
C TRP A 62 2.70 16.00 -2.49
N ASP A 63 3.24 14.88 -2.02
CA ASP A 63 4.20 14.88 -0.91
C ASP A 63 5.48 15.70 -1.20
N ASP A 64 5.85 15.85 -2.47
CA ASP A 64 7.01 16.65 -2.89
C ASP A 64 6.72 18.17 -2.89
N SER A 65 5.46 18.56 -2.72
CA SER A 65 4.99 19.96 -2.77
C SER A 65 4.49 20.50 -1.43
N VAL A 66 4.43 19.65 -0.40
CA VAL A 66 4.02 20.03 0.96
C VAL A 66 5.22 20.09 1.90
N GLU A 67 5.03 20.71 3.06
CA GLU A 67 6.04 20.76 4.11
C GLU A 67 6.50 19.34 4.52
N PRO A 68 7.80 19.10 4.76
CA PRO A 68 8.32 17.78 5.12
C PRO A 68 7.64 17.15 6.35
N ALA A 69 7.20 17.98 7.30
CA ALA A 69 6.45 17.54 8.47
C ALA A 69 5.08 16.94 8.08
N GLU A 70 4.38 17.56 7.13
CA GLU A 70 3.09 17.06 6.63
C GLU A 70 3.27 15.76 5.83
N ALA A 71 4.25 15.73 4.92
CA ALA A 71 4.58 14.51 4.17
C ALA A 71 4.90 13.33 5.11
N LYS A 72 5.62 13.59 6.21
CA LYS A 72 5.89 12.59 7.25
C LYS A 72 4.61 12.08 7.92
N LEU A 73 3.68 12.97 8.27
CA LEU A 73 2.39 12.59 8.87
C LEU A 73 1.54 11.77 7.89
N ARG A 74 1.52 12.14 6.62
CA ARG A 74 0.84 11.36 5.56
C ARG A 74 1.42 9.97 5.46
N LYS A 75 2.75 9.84 5.37
CA LYS A 75 3.42 8.54 5.29
C LYS A 75 3.14 7.66 6.52
N GLN A 76 3.11 8.25 7.71
CA GLN A 76 2.76 7.52 8.94
C GLN A 76 1.33 7.00 8.89
N PHE A 77 0.36 7.86 8.59
CA PHE A 77 -1.05 7.46 8.44
C PHE A 77 -1.22 6.32 7.43
N GLN A 78 -0.59 6.42 6.26
CA GLN A 78 -0.65 5.38 5.22
C GLN A 78 -0.06 4.05 5.70
N THR A 79 1.03 4.11 6.47
CA THR A 79 1.67 2.93 7.07
C THR A 79 0.74 2.25 8.06
N ASP A 80 0.13 3.02 8.96
CA ASP A 80 -0.79 2.51 9.99
C ASP A 80 -2.03 1.85 9.35
N VAL A 81 -2.55 2.44 8.27
CA VAL A 81 -3.67 1.87 7.51
C VAL A 81 -3.30 0.52 6.89
N VAL A 82 -2.12 0.40 6.26
CA VAL A 82 -1.68 -0.86 5.64
C VAL A 82 -1.39 -1.93 6.69
N ALA A 83 -0.71 -1.56 7.78
CA ALA A 83 -0.41 -2.46 8.89
C ALA A 83 -1.71 -3.04 9.47
N SER A 84 -2.68 -2.16 9.75
CA SER A 84 -3.98 -2.55 10.31
C SER A 84 -4.80 -3.40 9.33
N ALA A 85 -4.83 -3.04 8.05
CA ALA A 85 -5.67 -3.73 7.06
C ALA A 85 -5.14 -5.12 6.69
N LEU A 86 -3.82 -5.33 6.73
CA LEU A 86 -3.20 -6.62 6.41
C LEU A 86 -2.83 -7.45 7.64
N GLY A 87 -2.94 -6.89 8.85
CA GLY A 87 -2.52 -7.56 10.08
C GLY A 87 -1.02 -7.83 10.12
N ILE A 88 -0.21 -6.90 9.61
CA ILE A 88 1.25 -7.04 9.50
C ILE A 88 1.98 -6.03 10.38
N ASP A 89 3.25 -6.32 10.66
CA ASP A 89 4.12 -5.42 11.39
C ASP A 89 4.30 -4.08 10.67
N ALA A 90 4.35 -3.00 11.46
CA ALA A 90 4.49 -1.63 10.95
C ALA A 90 5.76 -1.44 10.11
N THR A 91 6.84 -2.18 10.39
CA THR A 91 8.09 -2.14 9.61
C THR A 91 7.89 -2.66 8.19
N ILE A 92 7.13 -3.75 8.04
CA ILE A 92 6.81 -4.34 6.74
C ILE A 92 5.86 -3.42 5.97
N ALA A 93 4.83 -2.88 6.65
CA ALA A 93 3.92 -1.91 6.07
C ALA A 93 4.66 -0.64 5.58
N ALA A 94 5.60 -0.12 6.37
CA ALA A 94 6.40 1.04 6.00
C ALA A 94 7.28 0.76 4.76
N ALA A 95 7.83 -0.45 4.66
CA ALA A 95 8.58 -0.89 3.48
C ALA A 95 7.69 -0.99 2.24
N LEU A 96 6.45 -1.49 2.37
CA LEU A 96 5.47 -1.53 1.28
C LEU A 96 5.10 -0.12 0.81
N ILE A 97 4.73 0.77 1.74
CA ILE A 97 4.40 2.17 1.42
C ILE A 97 5.58 2.88 0.74
N SER A 98 6.81 2.64 1.19
CA SER A 98 8.01 3.25 0.59
C SER A 98 8.29 2.75 -0.84
N LYS A 99 7.80 1.57 -1.23
CA LYS A 99 7.90 1.06 -2.60
C LYS A 99 6.75 1.55 -3.49
N VAL A 100 5.54 1.63 -2.94
CA VAL A 100 4.34 1.98 -3.68
C VAL A 100 4.22 3.49 -3.89
N LEU A 101 4.68 4.29 -2.92
CA LEU A 101 4.70 5.76 -2.95
C LEU A 101 3.35 6.37 -3.38
N PRO A 102 2.26 6.14 -2.60
CA PRO A 102 0.90 6.50 -3.03
C PRO A 102 0.76 7.97 -3.44
N THR A 103 1.39 8.86 -2.66
CA THR A 103 1.21 10.32 -2.70
C THR A 103 2.43 11.09 -3.20
N ARG A 104 3.47 10.40 -3.67
CA ARG A 104 4.63 11.06 -4.28
C ARG A 104 4.24 11.66 -5.63
N GLY A 105 4.65 12.88 -5.92
CA GLY A 105 4.42 13.47 -7.24
C GLY A 105 5.02 12.56 -8.31
N HIS A 106 4.23 12.18 -9.31
CA HIS A 106 4.85 11.76 -10.56
C HIS A 106 5.25 13.06 -11.27
N SER A 107 6.43 13.57 -10.97
CA SER A 107 7.27 13.97 -12.09
C SER A 107 7.47 12.67 -12.87
N PHE A 108 6.61 12.44 -13.87
CA PHE A 108 7.05 11.62 -14.98
C PHE A 108 8.42 12.19 -15.35
N PRO A 109 9.50 11.38 -15.41
CA PRO A 109 10.73 11.89 -15.97
C PRO A 109 10.36 12.52 -17.32
N ASP A 110 10.52 13.84 -17.42
CA ASP A 110 10.30 14.60 -18.64
C ASP A 110 10.96 13.83 -19.79
N GLY A 111 10.17 13.20 -20.66
CA GLY A 111 10.70 12.48 -21.83
C GLY A 111 10.15 11.08 -22.08
N ALA A 112 9.41 10.45 -21.17
CA ALA A 112 8.68 9.22 -21.50
C ALA A 112 7.31 9.55 -22.12
N SER A 113 7.33 10.16 -23.30
CA SER A 113 6.18 10.15 -24.21
C SER A 113 5.72 8.70 -24.38
N LEU A 114 4.56 8.37 -23.80
CA LEU A 114 3.86 7.16 -24.19
C LEU A 114 3.58 7.27 -25.70
N PRO A 115 4.02 6.32 -26.54
CA PRO A 115 3.65 6.32 -27.93
C PRO A 115 2.13 6.08 -28.00
N ILE A 116 1.37 7.17 -28.13
CA ILE A 116 0.01 7.12 -28.65
C ILE A 116 0.15 6.57 -30.06
N GLY A 117 -0.47 5.42 -30.30
CA GLY A 117 -0.34 4.69 -31.55
C GLY A 117 -0.55 5.59 -32.78
N ALA A 118 0.55 5.88 -33.47
CA ALA A 118 0.54 6.22 -34.88
C ALA A 118 1.03 4.99 -35.63
N SER A 119 0.10 4.37 -36.34
CA SER A 119 0.36 3.37 -37.35
C SER A 119 1.32 3.96 -38.39
N ALA A 120 2.58 3.58 -38.33
CA ALA A 120 3.53 3.79 -39.42
C ALA A 120 4.45 2.58 -39.48
N ARG A 121 4.16 1.69 -40.43
CA ARG A 121 5.10 0.67 -40.91
C ARG A 121 6.34 1.40 -41.44
N SER A 122 7.44 1.35 -40.70
CA SER A 122 8.76 1.61 -41.26
C SER A 122 9.63 0.38 -41.04
N ASN A 123 9.84 -0.35 -42.14
CA ASN A 123 10.89 -1.33 -42.32
C ASN A 123 12.24 -0.67 -42.00
N ALA A 124 12.94 -1.13 -40.97
CA ALA A 124 14.36 -0.86 -40.78
C ALA A 124 15.04 -2.04 -40.05
N PRO A 125 16.28 -2.40 -40.45
CA PRO A 125 16.89 -3.69 -40.15
C PRO A 125 17.48 -3.79 -38.74
N ALA A 126 17.56 -5.03 -38.28
CA ALA A 126 18.12 -5.47 -37.01
C ALA A 126 19.54 -4.93 -36.77
N GLN A 127 19.71 -4.21 -35.67
CA GLN A 127 21.02 -3.99 -35.07
C GLN A 127 21.12 -4.80 -33.77
N THR A 128 21.94 -5.84 -33.86
CA THR A 128 22.41 -6.66 -32.74
C THR A 128 23.41 -5.85 -31.93
N VAL A 129 22.99 -5.31 -30.78
CA VAL A 129 23.92 -4.73 -29.82
C VAL A 129 24.06 -5.67 -28.64
N SER A 130 25.18 -6.38 -28.65
CA SER A 130 25.74 -7.18 -27.56
C SER A 130 26.25 -6.24 -26.46
N HIS A 131 25.62 -6.26 -25.28
CA HIS A 131 26.20 -5.71 -24.06
C HIS A 131 26.22 -6.74 -22.94
N ARG A 132 27.38 -7.40 -22.90
CA ARG A 132 28.12 -7.97 -21.77
C ARG A 132 27.52 -7.68 -20.38
N SER A 133 27.01 -8.74 -19.76
CA SER A 133 26.58 -8.78 -18.36
C SER A 133 27.79 -8.65 -17.43
N GLU A 134 27.86 -7.57 -16.65
CA GLU A 134 28.70 -7.52 -15.46
C GLU A 134 27.92 -8.08 -14.27
N VAL A 135 28.37 -9.21 -13.76
CA VAL A 135 27.87 -9.83 -12.53
C VAL A 135 28.61 -9.18 -11.37
N VAL A 136 27.98 -8.21 -10.71
CA VAL A 136 28.47 -7.68 -9.43
C VAL A 136 27.97 -8.59 -8.32
N VAL A 137 28.85 -9.47 -7.82
CA VAL A 137 28.60 -10.28 -6.62
C VAL A 137 28.81 -9.39 -5.40
N VAL A 138 27.72 -8.89 -4.81
CA VAL A 138 27.76 -8.22 -3.51
C VAL A 138 27.72 -9.28 -2.41
N VAL A 139 28.89 -9.59 -1.84
CA VAL A 139 29.01 -10.42 -0.64
C VAL A 139 28.68 -9.58 0.59
N ASN A 140 27.43 -9.63 1.05
CA ASN A 140 27.08 -9.06 2.34
C ASN A 140 27.51 -10.00 3.48
N LYS A 141 28.56 -9.59 4.18
CA LYS A 141 29.13 -10.24 5.37
C LYS A 141 28.15 -10.09 6.54
N THR A 142 27.42 -11.15 6.86
CA THR A 142 26.60 -11.25 8.08
C THR A 142 27.50 -11.29 9.31
N ARG A 143 27.52 -10.20 10.07
CA ARG A 143 28.17 -10.16 11.40
C ARG A 143 27.20 -10.81 12.38
N ASN A 144 27.49 -12.06 12.71
CA ASN A 144 26.84 -12.85 13.75
C ASN A 144 27.11 -12.21 15.13
N MET A 145 26.23 -11.33 15.58
CA MET A 145 26.26 -10.81 16.95
C MET A 145 25.57 -11.82 17.86
N ARG A 146 26.31 -12.14 18.92
CA ARG A 146 26.07 -13.19 19.89
C ARG A 146 24.78 -12.95 20.67
N LYS A 147 24.19 -14.08 21.05
CA LYS A 147 23.22 -14.34 22.13
C LYS A 147 23.38 -13.40 23.33
N ASP A 148 22.28 -12.80 23.73
CA ASP A 148 21.94 -12.59 25.13
C ASP A 148 20.54 -13.17 25.40
N PRO A 149 20.41 -14.18 26.29
CA PRO A 149 19.13 -14.74 26.68
C PRO A 149 18.70 -14.16 28.02
N MET A 150 17.86 -13.11 28.06
CA MET A 150 17.14 -12.75 29.29
C MET A 150 15.76 -12.15 29.04
N SER A 151 14.73 -12.96 29.39
CA SER A 151 13.52 -12.61 30.16
C SER A 151 12.72 -11.36 29.75
N ASN A 152 11.42 -11.44 29.46
CA ASN A 152 10.39 -11.85 30.40
C ASN A 152 9.10 -12.23 29.65
N VAL A 153 8.70 -13.49 29.77
CA VAL A 153 7.34 -13.93 29.42
C VAL A 153 6.42 -13.51 30.55
N ARG A 154 5.56 -12.51 30.31
CA ARG A 154 4.40 -12.25 31.18
C ARG A 154 3.20 -12.97 30.58
N VAL A 155 2.87 -14.13 31.15
CA VAL A 155 1.60 -14.81 30.93
C VAL A 155 0.52 -13.99 31.63
N PHE A 156 -0.31 -13.30 30.86
CA PHE A 156 -1.56 -12.77 31.38
C PHE A 156 -2.60 -13.88 31.31
N ASP A 157 -2.97 -14.38 32.48
CA ASP A 157 -4.10 -15.30 32.66
C ASP A 157 -5.38 -14.51 32.36
N LEU A 158 -5.95 -14.72 31.17
CA LEU A 158 -7.24 -14.17 30.78
C LEU A 158 -8.32 -15.03 31.44
N THR A 159 -8.70 -14.66 32.66
CA THR A 159 -9.91 -15.19 33.30
C THR A 159 -11.13 -14.76 32.49
N VAL A 160 -11.64 -15.69 31.68
CA VAL A 160 -12.92 -15.58 30.98
C VAL A 160 -14.03 -15.53 32.04
N SER A 161 -14.70 -14.39 32.13
CA SER A 161 -15.94 -14.25 32.89
C SER A 161 -17.11 -14.78 32.05
N PRO A 162 -17.86 -15.82 32.48
CA PRO A 162 -19.07 -16.22 31.79
C PRO A 162 -20.18 -15.19 32.05
N SER A 163 -20.59 -14.44 31.02
CA SER A 163 -21.79 -13.62 31.09
C SER A 163 -23.03 -14.53 31.07
N LYS A 164 -23.88 -14.33 32.07
CA LYS A 164 -25.06 -15.12 32.36
C LYS A 164 -26.10 -15.04 31.25
N SER A 165 -26.68 -16.19 30.97
CA SER A 165 -27.90 -16.42 30.21
C SER A 165 -29.14 -15.96 30.99
N SER A 166 -30.07 -15.30 30.29
CA SER A 166 -31.48 -15.13 30.68
C SER A 166 -32.22 -14.49 29.50
N LYS A 167 -33.40 -14.89 29.03
CA LYS A 167 -34.30 -16.05 29.15
C LYS A 167 -35.31 -15.86 27.96
N PRO A 168 -36.07 -16.89 27.57
CA PRO A 168 -37.01 -16.81 26.46
C PRO A 168 -38.35 -16.22 26.90
N GLY A 169 -39.02 -15.48 26.02
CA GLY A 169 -40.37 -14.98 26.21
C GLY A 169 -41.21 -15.24 24.96
N SER A 170 -41.74 -16.45 24.84
CA SER A 170 -42.93 -16.71 24.03
C SER A 170 -44.14 -16.15 24.77
N VAL A 171 -44.85 -15.23 24.15
CA VAL A 171 -46.23 -14.89 24.51
C VAL A 171 -47.08 -15.16 23.28
N LYS A 172 -47.98 -16.12 23.41
CA LYS A 172 -49.14 -16.38 22.55
C LYS A 172 -50.35 -16.00 23.39
N ASP A 173 -51.12 -15.02 22.95
CA ASP A 173 -52.50 -14.68 23.32
C ASP A 173 -52.92 -13.67 22.22
N ASP A 174 -54.01 -13.72 21.44
CA ASP A 174 -55.22 -14.52 21.28
C ASP A 174 -55.56 -14.52 19.76
#